data_AF-A0A6M3IJS0-F1
#
_entry.id   AF-A0A6M3IJS0-F1
#
_cell.length_a   1.000
_cell.length_b   1.000
_cell.length_c   1.000
_cell.angle_alpha   90.00
_cell.angle_beta   90.00
_cell.angle_gamma   90.00
#
_symmetry.space_group_name_H-M   'P 1'
#
loop_
_entity.id
_entity.type
_entity.pdbx_description
1 polymer ?
#
loop_
_entity_poly.entity_id
_entity_poly.type
_entity_poly.pdbx_seq_one_letter_code
_entity_poly.pdbx_strand_id
1 'polypeptide(L)'
;MCEGADRECECCNGVGTFEIIGCPRERLGADMYEALFAAEQADEGMWPCAGGWLDQTRNCIDAVRFIQSDKAHWEIERLGKADG
;
A
#
# COMPACT_ATOMS: atom_id res chain seq x y z
N MET A 1 1.39 0.21 -18.15
CA MET A 1 2.56 -0.70 -18.13
C MET A 1 2.83 -1.06 -19.58
N CYS A 2 4.07 -0.98 -20.05
CA CYS A 2 4.42 -1.10 -21.48
C CYS A 2 4.20 -2.51 -22.07
N GLU A 3 4.01 -3.52 -21.21
CA GLU A 3 3.96 -4.97 -21.54
C GLU A 3 5.10 -5.48 -22.44
N GLY A 4 6.20 -4.72 -22.55
CA GLY A 4 7.29 -5.02 -23.48
C GLY A 4 6.95 -4.76 -24.96
N ALA A 5 5.80 -4.15 -25.27
CA ALA A 5 5.39 -3.83 -26.63
C ALA A 5 6.17 -2.64 -27.23
N ASP A 6 6.53 -1.68 -26.38
CA ASP A 6 7.30 -0.50 -26.78
C ASP A 6 8.80 -0.69 -26.45
N ARG A 7 9.61 -0.80 -27.51
CA ARG A 7 11.07 -1.00 -27.44
C ARG A 7 11.82 0.21 -26.89
N GLU A 8 11.21 1.38 -26.89
CA GLU A 8 11.82 2.63 -26.43
C GLU A 8 11.23 3.10 -25.09
N CYS A 9 10.44 2.26 -24.42
CA CYS A 9 9.78 2.64 -23.17
C CYS A 9 10.82 2.99 -22.09
N GLU A 10 10.78 4.24 -21.62
CA GLU A 10 11.72 4.79 -20.63
C GLU A 10 11.69 4.06 -19.27
N CYS A 11 10.60 3.35 -18.95
CA CYS A 11 10.47 2.62 -17.68
C CYS A 11 11.01 1.19 -17.74
N CYS A 12 10.92 0.51 -18.89
CA CYS A 12 11.19 -0.92 -19.03
C CYS A 12 12.25 -1.23 -20.10
N ASN A 13 12.73 -0.22 -20.83
CA ASN A 13 13.63 -0.31 -21.99
C ASN A 13 13.23 -1.41 -22.99
N GLY A 14 11.92 -1.62 -23.18
CA GLY A 14 11.39 -2.66 -24.05
C GLY A 14 11.52 -4.10 -23.57
N VAL A 15 12.03 -4.35 -22.36
CA VAL A 15 12.23 -5.71 -21.83
C VAL A 15 10.97 -6.25 -21.15
N GLY A 16 10.02 -5.37 -20.80
CA GLY A 16 8.80 -5.74 -20.09
C GLY A 16 9.06 -6.19 -18.63
N THR A 17 10.28 -6.02 -18.13
CA THR A 17 10.68 -6.32 -16.76
C THR A 17 11.32 -5.09 -16.14
N PHE A 18 11.22 -4.97 -14.81
CA PHE A 18 11.90 -3.95 -14.03
C PHE A 18 12.58 -4.61 -12.84
N GLU A 19 13.75 -4.10 -12.47
CA GLU A 19 14.51 -4.62 -11.34
C GLU A 19 14.03 -3.98 -10.03
N ILE A 20 13.72 -4.81 -9.04
CA ILE A 20 13.40 -4.32 -7.69
C ILE A 20 14.72 -4.07 -6.96
N ILE A 21 15.15 -2.82 -6.96
CA ILE A 21 16.37 -2.35 -6.29
C ILE A 21 16.08 -2.09 -4.81
N GLY A 22 16.09 -3.18 -4.02
CA GLY A 22 16.04 -3.13 -2.55
C GLY A 22 14.82 -3.81 -1.94
N CYS A 23 15.00 -4.32 -0.72
CA CYS A 23 13.93 -4.98 0.02
C CYS A 23 13.01 -3.92 0.63
N PRO A 24 11.69 -3.92 0.32
CA PRO A 24 10.74 -2.97 0.94
C PRO A 24 10.74 -3.05 2.47
N ARG A 25 11.10 -4.21 3.04
CA ARG A 25 11.24 -4.42 4.48
C ARG A 25 12.26 -3.50 5.13
N GLU A 26 13.28 -3.04 4.40
CA GLU A 26 14.25 -2.06 4.90
C GLU A 26 13.62 -0.68 5.13
N ARG A 27 12.48 -0.41 4.48
CA ARG A 27 11.72 0.83 4.63
C ARG A 27 10.56 0.70 5.63
N LEU A 28 10.20 -0.52 6.02
CA LEU A 28 9.11 -0.81 6.95
C LEU A 28 9.62 -0.75 8.40
N GLY A 29 9.46 0.41 9.04
CA GLY A 29 9.72 0.59 10.47
C GLY A 29 8.62 -0.05 11.35
N ALA A 30 8.89 -0.19 12.65
CA ALA A 30 7.94 -0.75 13.63
C ALA A 30 6.59 -0.01 13.60
N ASP A 31 6.62 1.32 13.52
CA ASP A 31 5.42 2.17 13.48
C ASP A 31 4.51 1.87 12.27
N MET A 32 5.09 1.49 11.13
CA MET A 32 4.31 1.11 9.95
C MET A 32 3.62 -0.24 10.13
N TYR A 33 4.24 -1.19 10.85
CA TYR A 33 3.59 -2.46 11.17
C TYR A 33 2.39 -2.26 12.09
N GLU A 34 2.49 -1.38 13.08
CA GLU A 34 1.36 -1.06 13.96
C GLU A 34 0.21 -0.41 13.18
N ALA A 35 0.52 0.49 12.25
CA ALA A 35 -0.48 1.12 11.38
C ALA A 35 -1.21 0.12 10.48
N LEU A 36 -0.47 -0.81 9.86
CA LEU A 36 -1.06 -1.87 9.02
C LEU A 36 -1.94 -2.82 9.84
N PHE A 37 -1.44 -3.24 11.01
CA PHE A 37 -2.20 -4.10 11.93
C PHE A 37 -3.49 -3.40 12.40
N ALA A 38 -3.43 -2.12 12.73
CA ALA A 38 -4.61 -1.35 13.10
C ALA A 38 -5.62 -1.20 11.97
N ALA A 39 -5.16 -1.04 10.72
CA ALA A 39 -6.05 -1.00 9.56
C ALA A 39 -6.77 -2.34 9.35
N GLU A 40 -6.06 -3.46 9.48
CA GLU A 40 -6.65 -4.80 9.40
C GLU A 40 -7.69 -5.02 10.51
N GLN A 41 -7.33 -4.72 11.76
CA GLN A 41 -8.24 -4.82 12.90
C GLN A 41 -9.47 -3.91 12.74
N ALA A 42 -9.31 -2.71 12.18
CA ALA A 42 -10.40 -1.80 11.89
C ALA A 42 -11.34 -2.32 10.78
N ASP A 43 -10.79 -2.94 9.73
CA ASP A 43 -11.58 -3.60 8.67
C ASP A 43 -12.44 -4.75 9.27
N GLU A 44 -11.95 -5.40 10.33
CA GLU A 44 -12.69 -6.42 11.11
C GLU A 44 -13.65 -5.85 12.17
N GLY A 45 -13.76 -4.52 12.27
CA GLY A 45 -14.61 -3.84 13.25
C GLY A 45 -14.07 -3.84 14.68
N MET A 46 -12.81 -4.26 14.88
CA MET A 46 -12.14 -4.34 16.16
C MET A 46 -11.13 -3.21 16.30
N TRP A 47 -11.51 -2.10 16.92
CA TRP A 47 -10.53 -1.08 17.25
C TRP A 47 -9.67 -1.49 18.45
N PRO A 48 -8.34 -1.32 18.38
CA PRO A 48 -7.47 -1.63 19.51
C PRO A 48 -7.88 -0.79 20.73
N CYS A 49 -8.15 -1.46 21.85
CA CYS A 49 -8.66 -0.80 23.05
C CYS A 49 -7.68 -0.98 24.22
N ALA A 50 -7.32 0.17 24.80
CA ALA A 50 -6.59 0.43 26.05
C ALA A 50 -5.04 0.38 26.04
N GLY A 51 -4.46 1.49 26.50
CA GLY A 51 -3.20 1.49 27.28
C GLY A 51 -2.11 2.51 26.92
N GLY A 52 -2.10 3.04 25.70
CA GLY A 52 -1.08 4.00 25.26
C GLY A 52 -1.39 4.67 23.91
N TRP A 53 -2.26 4.06 23.11
CA TRP A 53 -2.70 4.57 21.81
C TRP A 53 -3.85 5.58 21.86
N LEU A 54 -4.52 5.77 23.00
CA LEU A 54 -5.59 6.77 23.11
C LEU A 54 -5.09 8.20 22.88
N ASP A 55 -3.83 8.50 23.19
CA ASP A 55 -3.17 9.79 22.87
C ASP A 55 -2.69 9.87 21.40
N GLN A 56 -2.58 8.71 20.71
CA GLN A 56 -2.19 8.57 19.31
C GLN A 56 -3.35 8.18 18.38
N THR A 57 -4.58 8.20 18.88
CA THR A 57 -5.78 7.76 18.13
C THR A 57 -5.96 8.54 16.83
N ARG A 58 -5.57 9.82 16.80
CA ARG A 58 -5.59 10.64 15.58
C ARG A 58 -4.67 10.06 14.50
N ASN A 59 -3.41 9.77 14.84
CA ASN A 59 -2.44 9.19 13.89
C ASN A 59 -2.90 7.82 13.39
N CYS A 60 -3.51 7.02 14.25
CA CYS A 60 -4.04 5.72 13.87
C CYS A 60 -5.21 5.85 12.90
N ILE A 61 -6.18 6.74 13.19
CA ILE A 61 -7.31 7.00 12.30
C ILE A 61 -6.83 7.54 10.95
N ASP A 62 -5.88 8.47 10.95
CA ASP A 62 -5.34 9.05 9.72
C ASP A 62 -4.57 8.00 8.91
N ALA A 63 -3.81 7.11 9.56
CA ALA A 63 -3.13 5.99 8.91
C ALA A 63 -4.12 4.96 8.31
N VAL A 64 -5.17 4.58 9.05
CA VAL A 64 -6.20 3.67 8.54
C VAL A 64 -6.90 4.26 7.31
N ARG A 65 -7.28 5.54 7.37
CA ARG A 65 -7.89 6.24 6.22
C ARG A 65 -6.98 6.28 5.01
N PHE A 66 -5.70 6.57 5.22
CA PHE A 66 -4.70 6.60 4.16
C PHE A 66 -4.57 5.21 3.49
N ILE A 67 -4.39 4.16 4.29
CA ILE A 67 -4.26 2.78 3.80
C ILE A 67 -5.51 2.32 3.04
N GLN A 68 -6.70 2.63 3.55
CA GLN A 68 -7.96 2.28 2.88
C GLN A 68 -8.13 3.00 1.54
N SER A 69 -7.74 4.28 1.46
CA SER A 69 -7.75 5.03 0.21
C SER A 69 -6.79 4.44 -0.82
N ASP A 70 -5.57 4.09 -0.42
CA ASP A 70 -4.57 3.47 -1.29
C ASP A 70 -5.03 2.09 -1.79
N LYS A 71 -5.60 1.25 -0.90
CA LYS A 71 -6.20 -0.04 -1.28
C LYS A 71 -7.29 0.14 -2.34
N ALA A 72 -8.21 1.08 -2.14
CA ALA A 72 -9.29 1.35 -3.09
C ALA A 72 -8.74 1.84 -4.44
N HIS A 73 -7.70 2.68 -4.43
CA HIS A 73 -7.03 3.10 -5.64
C HIS A 73 -6.39 1.94 -6.39
N TRP A 74 -5.67 1.06 -5.70
CA TRP A 74 -5.08 -0.14 -6.30
C TRP A 74 -6.12 -1.09 -6.87
N GLU A 75 -7.28 -1.22 -6.23
CA GLU A 75 -8.38 -2.03 -6.75
C GLU A 75 -8.95 -1.44 -8.05
N ILE A 76 -9.13 -0.12 -8.12
CA ILE A 76 -9.57 0.58 -9.34
C ILE A 76 -8.53 0.40 -10.45
N GLU A 77 -7.24 0.59 -10.15
CA GLU A 77 -6.17 0.36 -11.13
C GLU A 77 -6.10 -1.10 -11.60
N ARG A 78 -6.33 -2.06 -10.70
CA ARG A 78 -6.35 -3.49 -11.03
C ARG A 78 -7.53 -3.83 -11.95
N LEU A 79 -8.70 -3.28 -11.68
CA LEU A 79 -9.90 -3.50 -12.51
C LEU A 79 -9.78 -2.79 -13.86
N GLY A 80 -9.27 -1.55 -13.89
CA GLY A 80 -9.04 -0.81 -15.13
C GLY A 80 -7.98 -1.44 -16.05
N LYS A 81 -7.09 -2.29 -15.52
CA LYS A 81 -6.16 -3.11 -16.30
C LYS A 81 -6.74 -4.45 -16.77
N ALA A 82 -7.92 -4.87 -16.28
CA ALA A 82 -8.56 -6.12 -16.69
C ALA A 82 -9.46 -5.95 -17.93
N ASP A 83 -9.84 -4.69 -18.26
CA ASP A 83 -10.77 -4.34 -19.33
C ASP A 83 -10.08 -3.76 -20.59
N GLY A 84 -8.74 -3.75 -20.65
CA GLY A 84 -7.94 -3.26 -21.79
C GLY A 84 -6.92 -4.27 -22.27
#